data_AF-A0A2D6A0G1-F1
#
_entry.id   AF-A0A2D6A0G1-F1
#
_cell.length_a   1.000
_cell.length_b   1.000
_cell.length_c   1.000
_cell.angle_alpha   90.00
_cell.angle_beta   90.00
_cell.angle_gamma   90.00
#
_symmetry.space_group_name_H-M   'P 1'
#
loop_
_entity.id
_entity.type
_entity.pdbx_description
1 polymer ?
#
loop_
_entity_poly.entity_id
_entity_poly.type
_entity_poly.pdbx_seq_one_letter_code
_entity_poly.pdbx_strand_id
1 'polypeptide(L)'
;MKVFCLFLCLLWTVAGKADQVLIEDLLKQDFYESLRVGGLPTNCVKEHALECDQQQRMIYLFAERHSVSIPGWVMTAAPLKADYPFPKAVPPSQVQELLSRSVSHQHFYSGRYQALPEAYVFCRTQRKYPCQIAIRQPNGQWLRSEDGGLWSLPILGYSKKRKPYYKVDGNTPFGVYRIDGVMPEANNRWVFGSFRRLILNFVSPQNEGQLLGNLIPSSHEGLFWWQATQVARDQGRDLFRIHGTGLGHRNRRSSYYSFVSTRGCLTTREGHYDGVRYRDQQILLDALMRAQGLNVESANEHFIRALLFVLPISEDDRAVEREDIEGLIAESMSSGYESKVY
;
A
#
# COMPACT_ATOMS: atom_id res chain seq x y z
N MET A 1 30.31 -19.61 4.36
CA MET A 1 29.42 -18.69 5.10
C MET A 1 27.99 -18.64 4.57
N LYS A 2 27.71 -18.24 3.31
CA LYS A 2 26.33 -18.10 2.78
C LYS A 2 25.47 -19.37 2.89
N VAL A 3 26.03 -20.55 2.61
CA VAL A 3 25.34 -21.85 2.72
C VAL A 3 25.11 -22.26 4.18
N PHE A 4 25.96 -21.80 5.10
CA PHE A 4 25.93 -22.20 6.51
C PHE A 4 24.87 -21.43 7.31
N CYS A 5 24.73 -20.13 7.10
CA CYS A 5 23.66 -19.34 7.73
C CYS A 5 22.27 -19.75 7.23
N LEU A 6 22.13 -20.08 5.94
CA LEU A 6 20.87 -20.60 5.38
C LEU A 6 20.52 -21.97 5.97
N PHE A 7 21.52 -22.83 6.21
CA PHE A 7 21.34 -24.15 6.83
C PHE A 7 20.91 -24.03 8.31
N LEU A 8 21.49 -23.09 9.07
CA LEU A 8 21.11 -22.85 10.48
C LEU A 8 19.71 -22.22 10.62
N CYS A 9 19.32 -21.32 9.71
CA CYS A 9 17.94 -20.80 9.68
C CYS A 9 16.91 -21.88 9.33
N LEU A 10 17.26 -22.81 8.44
CA LEU A 10 16.43 -23.98 8.15
C LEU A 10 16.34 -24.93 9.36
N LEU A 11 17.45 -25.19 10.06
CA LEU A 11 17.43 -26.00 11.28
C LEU A 11 16.58 -25.36 12.37
N TRP A 12 16.64 -24.04 12.55
CA TRP A 12 15.84 -23.31 13.54
C TRP A 12 14.33 -23.48 13.30
N THR A 13 13.90 -23.44 12.04
CA THR A 13 12.47 -23.51 11.69
C THR A 13 11.87 -24.90 11.86
N VAL A 14 12.70 -25.94 11.94
CA VAL A 14 12.27 -27.35 12.08
C VAL A 14 12.56 -27.90 13.50
N ALA A 15 13.41 -27.21 14.27
CA ALA A 15 13.83 -27.59 15.61
C ALA A 15 12.75 -27.38 16.70
N GLY A 16 12.65 -28.34 17.61
CA GLY A 16 11.84 -28.22 18.83
C GLY A 16 12.43 -27.21 19.82
N LYS A 17 11.66 -26.80 20.84
CA LYS A 17 12.06 -25.75 21.80
C LYS A 17 13.41 -25.98 22.50
N ALA A 18 13.79 -27.24 22.76
CA ALA A 18 15.08 -27.56 23.39
C ALA A 18 16.26 -27.37 22.42
N ASP A 19 16.07 -27.71 21.14
CA ASP A 19 17.07 -27.58 20.10
C ASP A 19 17.24 -26.13 19.64
N GLN A 20 16.21 -25.29 19.78
CA GLN A 20 16.30 -23.85 19.51
C GLN A 20 17.29 -23.14 20.44
N VAL A 21 17.42 -23.58 21.69
CA VAL A 21 18.41 -23.02 22.63
C VAL A 21 19.84 -23.39 22.21
N LEU A 22 20.05 -24.63 21.75
CA LEU A 22 21.34 -25.08 21.25
C LEU A 22 21.74 -24.36 19.94
N ILE A 23 20.78 -24.16 19.04
CA ILE A 23 20.99 -23.40 17.81
C ILE A 23 21.22 -21.92 18.12
N GLU A 24 20.55 -21.36 19.14
CA GLU A 24 20.83 -20.02 19.66
C GLU A 24 22.28 -19.87 20.14
N ASP A 25 22.76 -20.81 20.93
CA ASP A 25 24.10 -20.75 21.49
C ASP A 25 25.18 -20.97 20.43
N LEU A 26 24.94 -21.86 19.45
CA LEU A 26 25.80 -22.02 18.28
C LEU A 26 25.84 -20.75 17.41
N LEU A 27 24.69 -20.12 17.16
CA LEU A 27 24.63 -18.86 16.41
C LEU A 27 25.32 -17.73 17.17
N LYS A 28 25.18 -17.65 18.50
CA LYS A 28 25.87 -16.66 19.32
C LYS A 28 27.39 -16.86 19.26
N GLN A 29 27.87 -18.10 19.36
CA GLN A 29 29.29 -18.42 19.40
C GLN A 29 29.97 -18.18 18.05
N ASP A 30 29.38 -18.65 16.93
CA ASP A 30 29.92 -18.44 15.58
C ASP A 30 29.79 -16.99 15.10
N PHE A 31 28.71 -16.28 15.49
CA PHE A 31 28.56 -14.85 15.19
C PHE A 31 29.60 -14.02 15.95
N TYR A 32 29.93 -14.39 17.19
CA TYR A 32 31.00 -13.75 17.95
C TYR A 32 32.39 -14.03 17.37
N GLU A 33 32.68 -15.27 16.98
CA GLU A 33 33.98 -15.62 16.37
C GLU A 33 34.18 -14.98 14.99
N SER A 34 33.13 -14.91 14.17
CA SER A 34 33.20 -14.23 12.87
C SER A 34 33.40 -12.71 12.99
N LEU A 35 32.83 -12.07 14.02
CA LEU A 35 33.13 -10.67 14.38
C LEU A 35 34.58 -10.49 14.85
N ARG A 36 35.15 -11.49 15.53
CA ARG A 36 36.50 -11.43 16.11
C ARG A 36 37.62 -11.71 15.12
N VAL A 37 37.38 -12.58 14.13
CA VAL A 37 38.41 -13.06 13.19
C VAL A 37 38.39 -12.33 11.84
N GLY A 38 37.23 -11.81 11.40
CA GLY A 38 37.08 -11.27 10.05
C GLY A 38 37.24 -9.75 9.92
N GLY A 39 36.91 -8.97 10.95
CA GLY A 39 36.58 -7.56 10.76
C GLY A 39 35.35 -7.40 9.86
N LEU A 40 34.41 -6.52 10.22
CA LEU A 40 33.34 -6.19 9.27
C LEU A 40 33.96 -5.44 8.08
N PRO A 41 33.49 -5.67 6.84
CA PRO A 41 34.03 -4.99 5.67
C PRO A 41 33.78 -3.49 5.81
N THR A 42 34.80 -2.74 6.21
CA THR A 42 34.75 -1.28 6.37
C THR A 42 34.79 -0.55 5.03
N ASN A 43 35.03 -1.26 3.93
CA ASN A 43 35.05 -0.73 2.57
C ASN A 43 34.02 -1.47 1.68
N CYS A 44 32.76 -1.00 1.68
CA CYS A 44 31.76 -1.45 0.70
C CYS A 44 32.01 -0.73 -0.64
N VAL A 45 32.43 -1.49 -1.66
CA VAL A 45 32.60 -1.02 -3.05
C VAL A 45 31.20 -0.69 -3.62
N LYS A 46 31.10 0.39 -4.41
CA LYS A 46 29.83 0.97 -4.91
C LYS A 46 28.86 -0.04 -5.57
N GLU A 47 29.35 -1.16 -6.08
CA GLU A 47 28.54 -2.17 -6.77
C GLU A 47 27.70 -3.07 -5.84
N HIS A 48 27.95 -3.09 -4.53
CA HIS A 48 27.24 -3.94 -3.56
C HIS A 48 26.54 -3.17 -2.42
N ALA A 49 26.38 -1.85 -2.55
CA ALA A 49 25.85 -1.00 -1.48
C ALA A 49 24.45 -1.42 -0.99
N LEU A 50 23.59 -1.92 -1.88
CA LEU A 50 22.21 -2.31 -1.55
C LEU A 50 22.12 -3.66 -0.82
N GLU A 51 22.99 -4.62 -1.15
CA GLU A 51 23.09 -5.90 -0.44
C GLU A 51 23.71 -5.70 0.95
N CYS A 52 24.67 -4.76 1.05
CA CYS A 52 25.31 -4.31 2.29
C CYS A 52 24.24 -3.70 3.24
N ASP A 53 23.35 -2.82 2.73
CA ASP A 53 22.25 -2.22 3.51
C ASP A 53 21.21 -3.24 4.01
N GLN A 54 20.80 -4.20 3.16
CA GLN A 54 19.86 -5.25 3.56
C GLN A 54 20.42 -6.19 4.64
N GLN A 55 21.70 -6.56 4.52
CA GLN A 55 22.36 -7.41 5.52
C GLN A 55 22.55 -6.65 6.85
N GLN A 56 22.96 -5.38 6.79
CA GLN A 56 23.08 -4.52 7.97
C GLN A 56 21.72 -4.33 8.68
N ARG A 57 20.63 -4.18 7.92
CA ARG A 57 19.27 -4.05 8.46
C ARG A 57 18.75 -5.34 9.09
N MET A 58 19.06 -6.52 8.52
CA MET A 58 18.73 -7.81 9.12
C MET A 58 19.48 -8.06 10.43
N ILE A 59 20.77 -7.73 10.49
CA ILE A 59 21.59 -7.81 11.71
C ILE A 59 21.05 -6.85 12.78
N TYR A 60 20.61 -5.65 12.38
CA TYR A 60 20.00 -4.67 13.28
C TYR A 60 18.68 -5.18 13.87
N LEU A 61 17.75 -5.67 13.03
CA LEU A 61 16.47 -6.19 13.49
C LEU A 61 16.64 -7.39 14.43
N PHE A 62 17.66 -8.21 14.19
CA PHE A 62 18.05 -9.29 15.10
C PHE A 62 18.57 -8.73 16.43
N ALA A 63 19.51 -7.79 16.39
CA ALA A 63 20.08 -7.17 17.60
C ALA A 63 19.02 -6.46 18.47
N GLU A 64 18.10 -5.70 17.85
CA GLU A 64 17.01 -5.01 18.54
C GLU A 64 16.02 -6.00 19.19
N ARG A 65 15.62 -7.04 18.46
CA ARG A 65 14.71 -8.07 18.98
C ARG A 65 15.29 -8.82 20.18
N HIS A 66 16.61 -8.96 20.22
CA HIS A 66 17.31 -9.75 21.24
C HIS A 66 18.09 -8.91 22.26
N SER A 67 17.90 -7.57 22.25
CA SER A 67 18.59 -6.63 23.16
C SER A 67 20.12 -6.79 23.16
N VAL A 68 20.71 -7.13 22.02
CA VAL A 68 22.16 -7.30 21.86
C VAL A 68 22.78 -5.96 21.49
N SER A 69 23.66 -5.40 22.34
CA SER A 69 24.44 -4.22 21.96
C SER A 69 25.62 -4.63 21.08
N ILE A 70 25.79 -4.00 19.92
CA ILE A 70 26.97 -4.21 19.05
C ILE A 70 27.95 -3.05 19.29
N PRO A 71 29.11 -3.29 19.95
CA PRO A 71 30.10 -2.24 20.23
C PRO A 71 30.68 -1.66 18.93
N GLY A 72 30.82 -0.34 18.85
CA GLY A 72 31.40 0.36 17.68
C GLY A 72 30.40 0.75 16.58
N TRP A 73 29.14 0.29 16.66
CA TRP A 73 28.05 0.77 15.82
C TRP A 73 27.34 1.94 16.49
N VAL A 74 27.89 3.15 16.36
CA VAL A 74 27.10 4.37 16.54
C VAL A 74 26.40 4.64 15.22
N MET A 75 25.37 3.85 14.92
CA MET A 75 24.37 4.33 13.98
C MET A 75 23.70 5.49 14.72
N THR A 76 23.88 6.71 14.21
CA THR A 76 22.85 7.72 14.41
C THR A 76 21.59 7.11 13.83
N ALA A 77 20.81 6.37 14.62
CA ALA A 77 19.42 6.11 14.31
C ALA A 77 18.91 7.49 13.97
N ALA A 78 18.64 7.73 12.67
CA ALA A 78 18.21 9.03 12.22
C ALA A 78 17.06 9.38 13.17
N PRO A 79 17.23 10.39 14.04
CA PRO A 79 16.35 10.56 15.19
C PRO A 79 14.94 10.52 14.61
N LEU A 80 14.06 9.67 15.18
CA LEU A 80 12.66 9.56 14.79
C LEU A 80 12.18 10.97 14.51
N LYS A 81 12.16 11.35 13.23
CA LYS A 81 12.14 12.77 12.88
C LYS A 81 10.84 13.29 13.47
N ALA A 82 10.95 14.37 14.24
CA ALA A 82 9.79 15.10 14.74
C ALA A 82 8.81 15.26 13.56
N ASP A 83 7.61 14.71 13.76
CA ASP A 83 6.45 14.70 12.87
C ASP A 83 6.73 14.71 11.36
N TYR A 84 6.72 13.52 10.75
CA TYR A 84 6.56 13.43 9.29
C TYR A 84 5.35 14.27 8.86
N PRO A 85 5.51 15.14 7.84
CA PRO A 85 4.45 16.06 7.47
C PRO A 85 3.19 15.29 7.10
N PHE A 86 2.04 15.83 7.49
CA PHE A 86 0.78 15.31 7.00
C PHE A 86 0.61 15.70 5.53
N PRO A 87 0.28 14.76 4.62
CA PRO A 87 0.02 15.10 3.23
C PRO A 87 -1.08 16.17 3.12
N LYS A 88 -0.72 17.31 2.53
CA LYS A 88 -1.67 18.36 2.15
C LYS A 88 -2.52 17.90 0.96
N ALA A 89 -3.64 18.59 0.73
CA ALA A 89 -4.41 18.40 -0.49
C ALA A 89 -3.53 18.68 -1.73
N VAL A 90 -3.66 17.83 -2.74
CA VAL A 90 -3.05 18.04 -4.05
C VAL A 90 -3.90 19.09 -4.78
N PRO A 91 -3.30 20.16 -5.31
CA PRO A 91 -4.00 21.14 -6.14
C PRO A 91 -4.84 20.49 -7.24
N PRO A 92 -6.07 20.96 -7.51
CA PRO A 92 -6.95 20.37 -8.52
C PRO A 92 -6.29 20.21 -9.90
N SER A 93 -5.50 21.20 -10.34
CA SER A 93 -4.77 21.14 -11.62
C SER A 93 -3.74 20.00 -11.67
N GLN A 94 -3.06 19.71 -10.56
CA GLN A 94 -2.12 18.58 -10.47
C GLN A 94 -2.87 17.25 -10.40
N VAL A 95 -4.01 17.19 -9.70
CA VAL A 95 -4.89 16.01 -9.77
C VAL A 95 -5.32 15.78 -11.22
N GLN A 96 -5.76 16.82 -11.93
CA GLN A 96 -6.17 16.73 -13.34
C GLN A 96 -5.05 16.25 -14.25
N GLU A 97 -3.83 16.79 -14.10
CA GLU A 97 -2.65 16.33 -14.84
C GLU A 97 -2.37 14.83 -14.62
N LEU A 98 -2.47 14.36 -13.37
CA LEU A 98 -2.33 12.95 -13.04
C LEU A 98 -3.44 12.09 -13.69
N LEU A 99 -4.68 12.59 -13.75
CA LEU A 99 -5.84 11.87 -14.29
C LEU A 99 -5.92 11.89 -15.82
N SER A 100 -5.33 12.88 -16.49
CA SER A 100 -5.32 12.99 -17.96
C SER A 100 -4.19 12.17 -18.60
N ARG A 101 -3.10 11.93 -17.87
CA ARG A 101 -1.94 11.21 -18.39
C ARG A 101 -2.23 9.74 -18.65
N SER A 102 -1.93 9.25 -19.86
CA SER A 102 -1.75 7.82 -20.10
C SER A 102 -0.36 7.41 -19.62
N VAL A 103 -0.32 6.57 -18.58
CA VAL A 103 0.95 6.10 -18.05
C VAL A 103 1.37 4.84 -18.81
N SER A 104 2.53 4.89 -19.48
CA SER A 104 3.12 3.66 -20.03
C SER A 104 3.69 2.81 -18.90
N HIS A 105 3.03 1.70 -18.60
CA HIS A 105 3.50 0.71 -17.62
C HIS A 105 4.48 -0.31 -18.21
N GLN A 106 4.91 -0.14 -19.47
CA GLN A 106 5.70 -1.14 -20.19
C GLN A 106 6.99 -1.53 -19.46
N HIS A 107 7.64 -0.57 -18.78
CA HIS A 107 8.87 -0.81 -18.04
C HIS A 107 8.65 -1.07 -16.54
N PHE A 108 7.42 -0.92 -16.05
CA PHE A 108 7.12 -1.09 -14.64
C PHE A 108 7.02 -2.58 -14.28
N TYR A 109 7.88 -3.04 -13.36
CA TYR A 109 7.97 -4.45 -12.93
C TYR A 109 8.06 -5.44 -14.11
N SER A 110 8.96 -5.17 -15.05
CA SER A 110 9.19 -6.05 -16.21
C SER A 110 7.91 -6.27 -17.03
N GLY A 111 7.07 -5.24 -17.14
CA GLY A 111 5.81 -5.29 -17.90
C GLY A 111 4.66 -6.02 -17.19
N ARG A 112 4.83 -6.48 -15.94
CA ARG A 112 3.75 -7.19 -15.21
C ARG A 112 2.50 -6.34 -14.98
N TYR A 113 2.60 -5.02 -15.09
CA TYR A 113 1.46 -4.11 -15.01
C TYR A 113 1.15 -3.41 -16.34
N GLN A 114 1.72 -3.89 -17.44
CA GLN A 114 1.38 -3.42 -18.77
C GLN A 114 -0.08 -3.75 -19.07
N ALA A 115 -0.83 -2.76 -19.57
CA ALA A 115 -2.24 -2.89 -19.94
C ALA A 115 -3.14 -3.40 -18.77
N LEU A 116 -2.83 -3.01 -17.54
CA LEU A 116 -3.68 -3.23 -16.38
C LEU A 116 -4.52 -2.00 -16.03
N PRO A 117 -5.68 -2.19 -15.36
CA PRO A 117 -6.44 -1.08 -14.85
C PRO A 117 -5.68 -0.34 -13.75
N GLU A 118 -6.11 0.90 -13.54
CA GLU A 118 -5.67 1.72 -12.42
C GLU A 118 -6.88 2.05 -11.55
N ALA A 119 -6.69 1.98 -10.25
CA ALA A 119 -7.68 2.38 -9.27
C ALA A 119 -7.24 3.68 -8.60
N TYR A 120 -8.18 4.61 -8.45
CA TYR A 120 -7.94 5.90 -7.81
C TYR A 120 -8.88 6.04 -6.62
N VAL A 121 -8.30 6.17 -5.42
CA VAL A 121 -9.01 6.41 -4.17
C VAL A 121 -8.84 7.87 -3.80
N PHE A 122 -9.89 8.65 -4.05
CA PHE A 122 -9.96 10.07 -3.76
C PHE A 122 -10.45 10.28 -2.34
N CYS A 123 -9.66 10.96 -1.52
CA CYS A 123 -9.97 11.17 -0.11
C CYS A 123 -9.80 12.64 0.27
N ARG A 124 -10.53 13.05 1.30
CA ARG A 124 -10.16 14.24 2.07
C ARG A 124 -8.86 13.99 2.82
N THR A 125 -8.11 15.06 3.09
CA THR A 125 -6.94 15.00 3.98
C THR A 125 -7.35 14.45 5.35
N GLN A 126 -8.49 14.88 5.86
CA GLN A 126 -9.10 14.33 7.06
C GLN A 126 -9.71 12.94 6.80
N ARG A 127 -8.88 11.90 6.99
CA ARG A 127 -9.21 10.48 6.73
C ARG A 127 -10.47 9.94 7.39
N LYS A 128 -11.09 10.68 8.33
CA LYS A 128 -12.31 10.31 9.06
C LYS A 128 -13.59 10.41 8.19
N TYR A 129 -13.48 10.88 6.95
CA TYR A 129 -14.58 10.89 5.99
C TYR A 129 -14.38 9.80 4.93
N PRO A 130 -15.47 9.17 4.44
CA PRO A 130 -15.39 8.24 3.33
C PRO A 130 -14.75 8.89 2.11
N CYS A 131 -13.84 8.13 1.51
CA CYS A 131 -13.26 8.36 0.20
C CYS A 131 -14.16 7.75 -0.88
N GLN A 132 -13.80 7.95 -2.14
CA GLN A 132 -14.40 7.27 -3.28
C GLN A 132 -13.31 6.58 -4.10
N ILE A 133 -13.54 5.33 -4.50
CA ILE A 133 -12.71 4.63 -5.47
C ILE A 133 -13.36 4.72 -6.85
N ALA A 134 -12.57 5.06 -7.87
CA ALA A 134 -12.93 4.95 -9.28
C ALA A 134 -11.87 4.12 -10.01
N ILE A 135 -12.23 3.53 -11.15
CA ILE A 135 -11.34 2.67 -11.94
C ILE A 135 -11.18 3.24 -13.34
N ARG A 136 -9.93 3.37 -13.77
CA ARG A 136 -9.53 3.66 -15.15
C ARG A 136 -9.09 2.36 -15.81
N GLN A 137 -9.69 2.06 -16.95
CA GLN A 137 -9.42 0.86 -17.73
C GLN A 137 -8.06 0.97 -18.43
N PRO A 138 -7.45 -0.15 -18.87
CA PRO A 138 -6.19 -0.17 -19.61
C PRO A 138 -6.15 0.72 -20.85
N ASN A 139 -7.30 0.97 -21.48
CA ASN A 139 -7.44 1.84 -22.65
C ASN A 139 -7.54 3.35 -22.29
N GLY A 140 -7.35 3.71 -21.01
CA GLY A 140 -7.44 5.07 -20.50
C GLY A 140 -8.86 5.57 -20.21
N GLN A 141 -9.90 4.79 -20.56
CA GLN A 141 -11.29 5.19 -20.29
C GLN A 141 -11.68 4.92 -18.84
N TRP A 142 -12.51 5.78 -18.28
CA TRP A 142 -13.09 5.56 -16.95
C TRP A 142 -14.21 4.53 -17.02
N LEU A 143 -14.19 3.57 -16.09
CA LEU A 143 -15.26 2.59 -15.96
C LEU A 143 -16.59 3.31 -15.69
N ARG A 144 -17.65 2.91 -16.39
CA ARG A 144 -18.98 3.51 -16.29
C ARG A 144 -19.96 2.59 -15.56
N SER A 145 -20.87 3.21 -14.82
CA SER A 145 -22.03 2.56 -14.22
C SER A 145 -23.11 2.29 -15.28
N GLU A 146 -24.13 1.51 -14.91
CA GLU A 146 -25.27 1.20 -15.80
C GLU A 146 -26.07 2.46 -16.19
N ASP A 147 -26.06 3.48 -15.35
CA ASP A 147 -26.67 4.80 -15.61
C ASP A 147 -25.83 5.68 -16.56
N GLY A 148 -24.68 5.19 -17.02
CA GLY A 148 -23.72 5.93 -17.86
C GLY A 148 -22.81 6.90 -17.07
N GLY A 149 -23.05 7.09 -15.77
CA GLY A 149 -22.21 7.90 -14.89
C GLY A 149 -20.86 7.25 -14.60
N LEU A 150 -19.97 7.98 -13.94
CA LEU A 150 -18.71 7.40 -13.44
C LEU A 150 -19.01 6.24 -12.49
N TRP A 151 -18.44 5.06 -12.76
CA TRP A 151 -18.44 3.99 -11.78
C TRP A 151 -17.56 4.41 -10.60
N SER A 152 -18.16 4.45 -9.42
CA SER A 152 -17.46 4.72 -8.18
C SER A 152 -18.09 3.99 -7.02
N LEU A 153 -17.31 3.80 -5.97
CA LEU A 153 -17.72 3.11 -4.75
C LEU A 153 -17.10 3.80 -3.53
N PRO A 154 -17.86 4.03 -2.45
CA PRO A 154 -17.28 4.65 -1.27
C PRO A 154 -16.34 3.66 -0.55
N ILE A 155 -15.25 4.17 0.02
CA ILE A 155 -14.22 3.39 0.71
C ILE A 155 -13.63 4.19 1.87
N LEU A 156 -13.26 3.54 2.97
CA LEU A 156 -12.72 4.23 4.15
C LEU A 156 -11.26 3.86 4.41
N GLY A 157 -10.39 4.86 4.53
CA GLY A 157 -8.99 4.66 4.94
C GLY A 157 -8.64 5.24 6.31
N TYR A 158 -9.63 5.28 7.20
CA TYR A 158 -9.49 5.69 8.60
C TYR A 158 -9.13 4.52 9.48
N SER A 159 -8.16 4.71 10.38
CA SER A 159 -7.83 3.71 11.38
C SER A 159 -8.64 3.89 12.67
N LYS A 160 -9.12 2.77 13.22
CA LYS A 160 -9.76 2.72 14.54
C LYS A 160 -8.83 3.16 15.67
N LYS A 161 -7.50 3.09 15.48
CA LYS A 161 -6.50 3.54 16.45
C LYS A 161 -6.24 5.05 16.39
N ARG A 162 -6.77 5.75 15.38
CA ARG A 162 -6.61 7.20 15.19
C ARG A 162 -5.15 7.66 15.16
N LYS A 163 -4.27 6.79 14.68
CA LYS A 163 -2.83 7.04 14.58
C LYS A 163 -2.49 7.64 13.20
N PRO A 164 -1.45 8.47 13.10
CA PRO A 164 -0.96 8.99 11.82
C PRO A 164 -0.44 7.86 10.93
N TYR A 165 -0.36 8.12 9.62
CA TYR A 165 -0.08 7.10 8.61
C TYR A 165 1.31 6.44 8.73
N TYR A 166 2.28 7.05 9.42
CA TYR A 166 3.61 6.48 9.57
C TYR A 166 3.72 5.56 10.79
N LYS A 167 2.70 5.48 11.65
CA LYS A 167 2.70 4.59 12.84
C LYS A 167 1.99 3.27 12.54
N VAL A 168 2.42 2.18 13.18
CA VAL A 168 1.73 0.88 13.16
C VAL A 168 0.27 1.04 13.60
N ASP A 169 -0.64 0.39 12.86
CA ASP A 169 -2.09 0.56 12.93
C ASP A 169 -2.57 1.99 12.62
N GLY A 170 -1.79 2.81 11.91
CA GLY A 170 -2.15 4.16 11.47
C GLY A 170 -3.15 4.20 10.32
N ASN A 171 -3.67 5.38 9.99
CA ASN A 171 -4.47 5.60 8.78
C ASN A 171 -3.75 5.04 7.53
N THR A 172 -4.48 4.60 6.51
CA THR A 172 -3.84 4.18 5.26
C THR A 172 -3.06 5.37 4.68
N PRO A 173 -1.76 5.22 4.35
CA PRO A 173 -0.98 6.27 3.72
C PRO A 173 -1.59 6.69 2.38
N PHE A 174 -1.49 7.97 2.06
CA PHE A 174 -1.61 8.44 0.68
C PHE A 174 -0.41 7.92 -0.13
N GLY A 175 -0.60 7.79 -1.44
CA GLY A 175 0.45 7.40 -2.37
C GLY A 175 0.09 6.23 -3.26
N VAL A 176 1.11 5.61 -3.84
CA VAL A 176 0.96 4.58 -4.88
C VAL A 176 1.21 3.19 -4.31
N TYR A 177 0.30 2.28 -4.62
CA TYR A 177 0.34 0.87 -4.25
C TYR A 177 0.17 0.00 -5.49
N ARG A 178 0.55 -1.26 -5.34
CA ARG A 178 0.26 -2.33 -6.28
C ARG A 178 -0.84 -3.21 -5.70
N ILE A 179 -1.82 -3.55 -6.52
CA ILE A 179 -2.80 -4.59 -6.22
C ILE A 179 -2.26 -5.89 -6.82
N ASP A 180 -1.88 -6.82 -5.95
CA ASP A 180 -1.18 -8.06 -6.31
C ASP A 180 -2.10 -9.29 -6.15
N GLY A 181 -3.36 -9.14 -6.54
CA GLY A 181 -4.38 -10.17 -6.41
C GLY A 181 -5.13 -10.11 -5.10
N VAL A 182 -5.67 -11.26 -4.72
CA VAL A 182 -6.46 -11.44 -3.51
C VAL A 182 -5.84 -12.48 -2.59
N MET A 183 -6.17 -12.40 -1.30
CA MET A 183 -5.87 -13.49 -0.36
C MET A 183 -6.53 -14.79 -0.86
N PRO A 184 -5.91 -15.97 -0.74
CA PRO A 184 -6.45 -17.22 -1.29
C PRO A 184 -7.88 -17.52 -0.83
N GLU A 185 -8.18 -17.19 0.44
CA GLU A 185 -9.47 -17.42 1.06
C GLU A 185 -9.98 -16.18 1.82
N ALA A 186 -11.32 -16.08 1.91
CA ALA A 186 -12.02 -15.14 2.78
C ALA A 186 -12.14 -15.70 4.20
N ASN A 187 -10.99 -15.88 4.86
CA ASN A 187 -10.92 -16.37 6.24
C ASN A 187 -11.16 -15.26 7.27
N ASN A 188 -11.50 -15.64 8.51
CA ASN A 188 -11.85 -14.73 9.60
C ASN A 188 -12.90 -13.68 9.18
N ARG A 189 -14.03 -14.19 8.68
CA ARG A 189 -15.12 -13.38 8.10
C ARG A 189 -15.70 -12.36 9.05
N TRP A 190 -15.63 -12.63 10.35
CA TRP A 190 -16.03 -11.69 11.39
C TRP A 190 -15.22 -10.39 11.34
N VAL A 191 -13.90 -10.47 11.13
CA VAL A 191 -13.03 -9.29 11.10
C VAL A 191 -12.91 -8.69 9.70
N PHE A 192 -12.88 -9.54 8.66
CA PHE A 192 -12.50 -9.12 7.31
C PHE A 192 -13.64 -9.14 6.27
N GLY A 193 -14.83 -9.58 6.66
CA GLY A 193 -15.92 -9.82 5.72
C GLY A 193 -15.84 -11.20 5.07
N SER A 194 -16.92 -11.56 4.41
CA SER A 194 -17.16 -12.79 3.66
C SER A 194 -16.50 -12.82 2.28
N PHE A 195 -16.07 -11.68 1.72
CA PHE A 195 -15.41 -11.62 0.42
C PHE A 195 -13.88 -11.57 0.55
N ARG A 196 -13.18 -11.97 -0.52
CA ARG A 196 -11.70 -11.99 -0.50
C ARG A 196 -11.12 -10.59 -0.45
N ARG A 197 -9.96 -10.50 0.21
CA ARG A 197 -9.25 -9.25 0.49
C ARG A 197 -8.24 -8.99 -0.61
N LEU A 198 -8.23 -7.79 -1.18
CA LEU A 198 -7.19 -7.38 -2.13
C LEU A 198 -5.86 -7.18 -1.39
N ILE A 199 -4.78 -7.66 -1.99
CA ILE A 199 -3.42 -7.52 -1.47
C ILE A 199 -2.84 -6.20 -1.95
N LEU A 200 -2.54 -5.28 -1.04
CA LEU A 200 -1.85 -4.03 -1.35
C LEU A 200 -0.37 -4.13 -0.96
N ASN A 201 0.50 -3.95 -1.93
CA ASN A 201 1.94 -3.90 -1.74
C ASN A 201 2.46 -2.51 -2.09
N PHE A 202 3.51 -2.08 -1.40
CA PHE A 202 4.22 -0.87 -1.79
C PHE A 202 4.91 -1.06 -3.15
N VAL A 203 5.14 0.06 -3.83
CA VAL A 203 6.12 0.10 -4.90
C VAL A 203 7.52 0.02 -4.27
N SER A 204 8.37 -0.85 -4.80
CA SER A 204 9.66 -1.19 -4.22
C SER A 204 10.68 -0.06 -4.40
N PRO A 205 11.65 0.13 -3.48
CA PRO A 205 12.71 1.13 -3.63
C PRO A 205 13.43 1.08 -4.98
N GLN A 206 13.73 -0.12 -5.49
CA GLN A 206 14.44 -0.29 -6.75
C GLN A 206 13.64 0.22 -7.95
N ASN A 207 12.33 0.35 -7.80
CA ASN A 207 11.41 0.88 -8.81
C ASN A 207 10.95 2.31 -8.49
N GLU A 208 11.52 2.98 -7.48
CA GLU A 208 11.17 4.37 -7.14
C GLU A 208 11.57 5.34 -8.25
N GLY A 209 12.73 5.14 -8.89
CA GLY A 209 13.11 5.91 -10.07
C GLY A 209 12.12 5.73 -11.23
N GLN A 210 11.53 4.53 -11.38
CA GLN A 210 10.45 4.30 -12.34
C GLN A 210 9.14 4.95 -11.91
N LEU A 211 8.87 5.02 -10.60
CA LEU A 211 7.71 5.71 -10.03
C LEU A 211 7.78 7.21 -10.37
N LEU A 212 8.93 7.84 -10.11
CA LEU A 212 9.21 9.25 -10.41
C LEU A 212 9.26 9.53 -11.92
N GLY A 213 9.90 8.67 -12.71
CA GLY A 213 10.03 8.88 -14.16
C GLY A 213 8.75 8.57 -14.96
N ASN A 214 7.98 7.57 -14.55
CA ASN A 214 6.88 7.04 -15.37
C ASN A 214 5.51 7.13 -14.72
N LEU A 215 5.35 6.83 -13.42
CA LEU A 215 4.03 6.65 -12.82
C LEU A 215 3.35 7.93 -12.33
N ILE A 216 4.12 8.94 -11.95
CA ILE A 216 3.58 10.25 -11.55
C ILE A 216 4.13 11.35 -12.47
N PRO A 217 3.38 12.45 -12.71
CA PRO A 217 3.91 13.61 -13.41
C PRO A 217 5.10 14.24 -12.66
N SER A 218 6.02 14.86 -13.39
CA SER A 218 7.19 15.52 -12.79
C SER A 218 6.77 16.66 -11.85
N SER A 219 5.63 17.31 -12.12
CA SER A 219 5.02 18.30 -11.23
C SER A 219 4.64 17.74 -9.85
N HIS A 220 4.56 16.41 -9.69
CA HIS A 220 4.29 15.73 -8.42
C HIS A 220 5.56 15.34 -7.64
N GLU A 221 6.75 15.39 -8.23
CA GLU A 221 8.00 14.93 -7.58
C GLU A 221 8.28 15.66 -6.25
N GLY A 222 7.96 16.97 -6.20
CA GLY A 222 8.09 17.79 -4.99
C GLY A 222 6.94 17.66 -3.99
N LEU A 223 5.88 16.88 -4.31
CA LEU A 223 4.71 16.75 -3.45
C LEU A 223 4.86 15.57 -2.49
N PHE A 224 4.47 15.78 -1.24
CA PHE A 224 4.63 14.76 -0.20
C PHE A 224 3.59 13.62 -0.24
N TRP A 225 2.48 13.77 -0.99
CA TRP A 225 1.36 12.83 -0.91
C TRP A 225 1.75 11.39 -1.29
N TRP A 226 2.65 11.21 -2.27
CA TRP A 226 3.08 9.89 -2.70
C TRP A 226 4.23 9.34 -1.86
N GLN A 227 5.05 10.22 -1.27
CA GLN A 227 6.14 9.85 -0.37
C GLN A 227 5.63 9.24 0.95
N ALA A 228 4.37 9.49 1.31
CA ALA A 228 3.76 8.94 2.52
C ALA A 228 3.74 7.40 2.54
N THR A 229 3.62 6.72 1.38
CA THR A 229 3.77 5.25 1.32
C THR A 229 5.20 4.80 1.59
N GLN A 230 6.21 5.52 1.09
CA GLN A 230 7.62 5.22 1.34
C GLN A 230 7.95 5.36 2.82
N VAL A 231 7.55 6.47 3.43
CA VAL A 231 7.71 6.70 4.86
C VAL A 231 7.05 5.58 5.66
N ALA A 232 5.80 5.23 5.34
CA ALA A 232 5.10 4.15 6.04
C ALA A 232 5.83 2.80 5.91
N ARG A 233 6.29 2.44 4.71
CA ARG A 233 7.08 1.24 4.46
C ARG A 233 8.37 1.24 5.28
N ASP A 234 9.09 2.35 5.28
CA ASP A 234 10.39 2.46 5.93
C ASP A 234 10.25 2.42 7.46
N GLN A 235 9.09 2.85 7.98
CA GLN A 235 8.67 2.66 9.38
C GLN A 235 8.13 1.25 9.68
N GLY A 236 8.33 0.28 8.78
CA GLY A 236 7.98 -1.12 8.99
C GLY A 236 6.49 -1.42 8.92
N ARG A 237 5.67 -0.52 8.35
CA ARG A 237 4.27 -0.86 8.07
C ARG A 237 4.22 -1.81 6.89
N ASP A 238 3.31 -2.77 6.94
CA ASP A 238 3.10 -3.75 5.89
C ASP A 238 1.65 -4.28 5.91
N LEU A 239 1.39 -5.36 5.15
CA LEU A 239 0.15 -6.13 5.17
C LEU A 239 -1.14 -5.32 4.90
N PHE A 240 -1.03 -4.24 4.12
CA PHE A 240 -2.17 -3.44 3.70
C PHE A 240 -3.11 -4.26 2.81
N ARG A 241 -4.41 -4.06 3.00
CA ARG A 241 -5.46 -4.74 2.24
C ARG A 241 -6.58 -3.77 1.88
N ILE A 242 -7.36 -4.11 0.86
CA ILE A 242 -8.73 -3.61 0.72
C ILE A 242 -9.67 -4.75 1.09
N HIS A 243 -10.56 -4.51 2.05
CA HIS A 243 -11.48 -5.54 2.51
C HIS A 243 -12.75 -4.96 3.11
N GLY A 244 -13.81 -5.77 3.17
CA GLY A 244 -15.00 -5.45 3.94
C GLY A 244 -14.82 -5.72 5.42
N THR A 245 -15.91 -5.87 6.15
CA THR A 245 -15.87 -6.17 7.58
C THR A 245 -17.12 -6.92 7.97
N GLY A 246 -16.99 -8.01 8.75
CA GLY A 246 -18.14 -8.67 9.37
C GLY A 246 -18.59 -7.99 10.68
N LEU A 247 -17.82 -7.01 11.16
CA LEU A 247 -18.14 -6.26 12.37
C LEU A 247 -19.26 -5.27 12.10
N GLY A 248 -20.20 -5.17 13.04
CA GLY A 248 -21.22 -4.13 13.05
C GLY A 248 -20.71 -2.76 13.46
N HIS A 249 -21.26 -1.73 12.82
CA HIS A 249 -20.99 -0.36 13.19
C HIS A 249 -21.75 0.05 14.46
N ARG A 250 -21.04 0.46 15.51
CA ARG A 250 -21.68 0.79 16.80
C ARG A 250 -22.12 2.25 16.92
N ASN A 251 -21.49 3.17 16.20
CA ASN A 251 -21.73 4.62 16.34
C ASN A 251 -22.35 5.25 15.09
N ARG A 252 -23.68 5.29 14.98
CA ARG A 252 -24.35 5.92 13.82
C ARG A 252 -24.07 7.41 13.62
N ARG A 253 -23.49 8.10 14.62
CA ARG A 253 -23.16 9.53 14.55
C ARG A 253 -21.75 9.82 14.02
N SER A 254 -20.96 8.79 13.69
CA SER A 254 -19.63 9.02 13.12
C SER A 254 -19.71 9.57 11.70
N SER A 255 -18.77 10.44 11.33
CA SER A 255 -18.60 11.00 9.99
C SER A 255 -18.36 9.98 8.88
N TYR A 256 -18.05 8.74 9.24
CA TYR A 256 -17.81 7.64 8.31
C TYR A 256 -18.86 6.53 8.43
N TYR A 257 -20.01 6.79 9.06
CA TYR A 257 -21.12 5.84 9.02
C TYR A 257 -21.52 5.58 7.55
N SER A 258 -21.70 4.36 7.07
CA SER A 258 -21.82 3.06 7.77
C SER A 258 -20.56 2.17 7.78
N PHE A 259 -19.37 2.71 7.54
CA PHE A 259 -18.11 1.96 7.48
C PHE A 259 -17.54 1.59 8.84
N VAL A 260 -17.05 0.38 9.05
CA VAL A 260 -16.26 0.05 10.26
C VAL A 260 -14.78 0.31 10.00
N SER A 261 -14.16 1.17 10.82
CA SER A 261 -12.72 1.45 10.70
C SER A 261 -11.84 0.25 11.09
N THR A 262 -10.73 0.08 10.38
CA THR A 262 -9.80 -1.06 10.54
C THR A 262 -8.49 -0.61 11.20
N ARG A 263 -7.45 -1.46 11.20
CA ARG A 263 -6.10 -1.11 11.68
C ARG A 263 -5.21 -0.57 10.55
N GLY A 264 -5.78 0.27 9.68
CA GLY A 264 -5.03 0.95 8.62
C GLY A 264 -5.16 0.39 7.21
N CYS A 265 -6.04 -0.59 7.02
CA CYS A 265 -6.44 -1.04 5.69
C CYS A 265 -7.50 -0.10 5.08
N LEU A 266 -7.65 -0.14 3.76
CA LEU A 266 -8.81 0.45 3.11
C LEU A 266 -10.00 -0.48 3.32
N THR A 267 -11.14 0.09 3.68
CA THR A 267 -12.31 -0.68 4.11
C THR A 267 -13.52 -0.38 3.25
N THR A 268 -14.14 -1.40 2.71
CA THR A 268 -15.43 -1.32 1.99
C THR A 268 -16.58 -1.66 2.93
N ARG A 269 -17.82 -1.30 2.58
CA ARG A 269 -18.99 -1.71 3.38
C ARG A 269 -19.33 -3.16 3.09
N GLU A 270 -19.53 -3.95 4.12
CA GLU A 270 -19.93 -5.34 3.99
C GLU A 270 -20.74 -5.79 5.20
N GLY A 271 -21.73 -6.65 4.97
CA GLY A 271 -22.58 -7.19 6.02
C GLY A 271 -24.01 -6.64 5.94
N HIS A 272 -24.75 -6.74 7.03
CA HIS A 272 -26.14 -6.30 7.09
C HIS A 272 -26.35 -5.40 8.31
N TYR A 273 -26.62 -4.12 8.06
CA TYR A 273 -26.85 -3.12 9.11
C TYR A 273 -27.99 -2.21 8.67
N ASP A 274 -28.86 -1.84 9.61
CA ASP A 274 -30.01 -0.94 9.36
C ASP A 274 -30.96 -1.41 8.26
N GLY A 275 -31.13 -2.73 8.12
CA GLY A 275 -31.95 -3.33 7.06
C GLY A 275 -31.29 -3.32 5.67
N VAL A 276 -30.10 -2.74 5.54
CA VAL A 276 -29.36 -2.67 4.27
C VAL A 276 -28.27 -3.73 4.26
N ARG A 277 -28.24 -4.54 3.19
CA ARG A 277 -27.16 -5.50 2.92
C ARG A 277 -26.11 -4.85 2.02
N TYR A 278 -24.90 -4.69 2.54
CA TYR A 278 -23.74 -4.19 1.81
C TYR A 278 -22.88 -5.33 1.28
N ARG A 279 -22.40 -5.18 0.05
CA ARG A 279 -21.51 -6.13 -0.64
C ARG A 279 -20.44 -5.41 -1.45
N ASP A 280 -20.03 -4.24 -0.96
CA ASP A 280 -19.19 -3.30 -1.70
C ASP A 280 -17.82 -3.93 -2.03
N GLN A 281 -17.30 -4.81 -1.17
CA GLN A 281 -16.10 -5.58 -1.48
C GLN A 281 -16.25 -6.44 -2.75
N GLN A 282 -17.34 -7.18 -2.90
CA GLN A 282 -17.58 -7.97 -4.12
C GLN A 282 -17.77 -7.06 -5.33
N ILE A 283 -18.51 -5.96 -5.18
CA ILE A 283 -18.72 -4.98 -6.25
C ILE A 283 -17.39 -4.42 -6.76
N LEU A 284 -16.43 -4.15 -5.86
CA LEU A 284 -15.08 -3.72 -6.23
C LEU A 284 -14.28 -4.82 -6.95
N LEU A 285 -14.35 -6.07 -6.46
CA LEU A 285 -13.67 -7.22 -7.10
C LEU A 285 -14.20 -7.41 -8.54
N ASP A 286 -15.51 -7.37 -8.72
CA ASP A 286 -16.17 -7.51 -10.02
C ASP A 286 -15.76 -6.38 -10.97
N ALA A 287 -15.70 -5.14 -10.49
CA ALA A 287 -15.32 -3.98 -11.28
C ALA A 287 -13.86 -4.04 -11.73
N LEU A 288 -12.94 -4.50 -10.87
CA LEU A 288 -11.53 -4.70 -11.24
C LEU A 288 -11.40 -5.81 -12.29
N MET A 289 -12.13 -6.93 -12.15
CA MET A 289 -12.13 -8.00 -13.15
C MET A 289 -12.64 -7.48 -14.51
N ARG A 290 -13.77 -6.76 -14.53
CA ARG A 290 -14.31 -6.16 -15.77
C ARG A 290 -13.31 -5.19 -16.41
N ALA A 291 -12.70 -4.31 -15.61
CA ALA A 291 -11.75 -3.33 -16.11
C ALA A 291 -10.49 -4.00 -16.69
N GLN A 292 -10.07 -5.15 -16.16
CA GLN A 292 -8.97 -5.95 -16.68
C GLN A 292 -9.39 -6.86 -17.87
N GLY A 293 -10.66 -6.89 -18.25
CA GLY A 293 -11.19 -7.77 -19.30
C GLY A 293 -11.31 -9.24 -18.88
N LEU A 294 -11.36 -9.51 -17.57
CA LEU A 294 -11.61 -10.85 -17.02
C LEU A 294 -13.11 -11.11 -16.92
N ASN A 295 -13.52 -12.37 -17.08
CA ASN A 295 -14.88 -12.80 -16.73
C ASN A 295 -15.09 -12.66 -15.22
N VAL A 296 -16.24 -12.14 -14.82
CA VAL A 296 -16.61 -11.91 -13.41
C VAL A 296 -16.98 -13.23 -12.76
N GLU A 297 -15.96 -13.92 -12.27
CA GLU A 297 -16.08 -15.23 -11.63
C GLU A 297 -15.10 -15.31 -10.46
N SER A 298 -15.52 -15.95 -9.37
CA SER A 298 -14.63 -16.16 -8.21
C SER A 298 -13.33 -16.87 -8.62
N ALA A 299 -13.37 -17.81 -9.57
CA ALA A 299 -12.15 -18.44 -10.07
C ALA A 299 -11.11 -17.42 -10.59
N ASN A 300 -11.52 -16.25 -11.10
CA ASN A 300 -10.64 -15.28 -11.72
C ASN A 300 -10.09 -14.19 -10.77
N GLU A 301 -10.59 -14.05 -9.55
CA GLU A 301 -10.16 -12.93 -8.68
C GLU A 301 -8.66 -12.97 -8.34
N HIS A 302 -8.02 -14.15 -8.36
CA HIS A 302 -6.58 -14.28 -8.13
C HIS A 302 -5.73 -13.69 -9.26
N PHE A 303 -6.31 -13.44 -10.44
CA PHE A 303 -5.67 -12.74 -11.55
C PHE A 303 -5.81 -11.21 -11.47
N ILE A 304 -6.62 -10.68 -10.54
CA ILE A 304 -6.79 -9.23 -10.38
C ILE A 304 -5.42 -8.58 -10.14
N ARG A 305 -5.07 -7.61 -10.97
CA ARG A 305 -3.88 -6.79 -10.81
C ARG A 305 -4.23 -5.35 -11.20
N ALA A 306 -3.69 -4.39 -10.48
CA ALA A 306 -3.88 -2.97 -10.78
C ALA A 306 -2.79 -2.13 -10.12
N LEU A 307 -2.62 -0.89 -10.57
CA LEU A 307 -2.03 0.16 -9.75
C LEU A 307 -3.12 0.84 -8.94
N LEU A 308 -2.79 1.27 -7.73
CA LEU A 308 -3.72 1.97 -6.85
C LEU A 308 -3.09 3.29 -6.38
N PHE A 309 -3.77 4.38 -6.68
CA PHE A 309 -3.41 5.73 -6.25
C PHE A 309 -4.34 6.16 -5.13
N VAL A 310 -3.81 6.50 -3.96
CA VAL A 310 -4.58 7.06 -2.84
C VAL A 310 -4.26 8.55 -2.73
N LEU A 311 -5.20 9.40 -3.10
CA LEU A 311 -4.99 10.83 -3.34
C LEU A 311 -5.69 11.71 -2.28
N PRO A 312 -5.02 12.72 -1.71
CA PRO A 312 -5.67 13.78 -0.94
C PRO A 312 -6.15 14.89 -1.88
N ILE A 313 -7.45 15.02 -2.11
CA ILE A 313 -7.99 15.99 -3.10
C ILE A 313 -8.48 17.31 -2.51
N SER A 314 -8.88 17.34 -1.23
CA SER A 314 -9.29 18.58 -0.56
C SER A 314 -9.24 18.42 0.96
N GLU A 315 -9.43 19.52 1.68
CA GLU A 315 -9.46 19.57 3.15
C GLU A 315 -10.87 19.58 3.74
N ASP A 316 -11.89 19.40 2.90
CA ASP A 316 -13.29 19.52 3.30
C ASP A 316 -13.69 18.52 4.40
N ASP A 317 -14.56 18.98 5.30
CA ASP A 317 -15.10 18.20 6.41
C ASP A 317 -16.34 17.36 6.01
N ARG A 318 -16.30 16.72 4.83
CA ARG A 318 -17.38 15.84 4.32
C ARG A 318 -16.85 14.65 3.51
N ALA A 319 -17.70 13.65 3.30
CA ALA A 319 -17.40 12.55 2.38
C ALA A 319 -17.01 13.06 0.99
N VAL A 320 -16.17 12.30 0.30
CA VAL A 320 -16.01 12.46 -1.15
C VAL A 320 -17.25 11.86 -1.80
N GLU A 321 -17.90 12.63 -2.66
CA GLU A 321 -19.04 12.19 -3.46
C GLU A 321 -18.60 11.95 -4.91
N ARG A 322 -19.42 11.26 -5.69
CA ARG A 322 -19.11 10.95 -7.10
C ARG A 322 -18.89 12.22 -7.90
N GLU A 323 -19.72 13.24 -7.65
CA GLU A 323 -19.72 14.52 -8.36
C GLU A 323 -18.41 15.29 -8.16
N ASP A 324 -17.75 15.13 -7.00
CA ASP A 324 -16.43 15.72 -6.75
C ASP A 324 -15.38 15.16 -7.71
N ILE A 325 -15.46 13.85 -8.02
CA ILE A 325 -14.52 13.17 -8.90
C ILE A 325 -14.86 13.46 -10.37
N GLU A 326 -16.14 13.46 -10.72
CA GLU A 326 -16.58 13.77 -12.07
C GLU A 326 -16.18 15.19 -12.50
N GLY A 327 -16.23 16.16 -11.59
CA GLY A 327 -15.71 17.51 -11.83
C GLY A 327 -14.20 17.50 -12.15
N LEU A 328 -13.40 16.81 -11.33
CA LEU A 328 -11.95 16.68 -11.56
C LEU A 328 -11.63 15.98 -12.90
N ILE A 329 -12.38 14.94 -13.25
CA ILE A 329 -12.18 14.22 -14.52
C ILE A 329 -12.62 15.08 -15.71
N ALA A 330 -13.80 15.71 -15.65
CA ALA A 330 -14.32 16.53 -16.76
C ALA A 330 -13.38 17.70 -17.07
N GLU A 331 -12.89 18.39 -16.05
CA GLU A 331 -11.92 19.47 -16.21
C GLU A 331 -10.62 18.98 -16.85
N SER A 332 -10.12 17.80 -16.43
CA SER A 332 -8.91 17.20 -17.01
C SER A 332 -9.05 16.95 -18.52
N MET A 333 -10.24 16.56 -18.99
CA MET A 333 -10.53 16.33 -20.41
C MET A 333 -10.71 17.63 -21.20
N SER A 334 -11.28 18.67 -20.57
CA SER A 334 -11.47 19.97 -21.21
C SER A 334 -10.19 20.79 -21.34
N SER A 335 -9.18 20.52 -20.51
CA SER A 335 -7.93 21.30 -20.45
C SER A 335 -7.06 21.22 -21.71
N GLY A 336 -7.48 20.45 -22.73
CA GLY A 336 -6.84 20.46 -24.04
C GLY A 336 -5.37 20.04 -23.97
N TYR A 337 -5.00 19.22 -22.98
CA TYR A 337 -3.71 18.55 -22.95
C TYR A 337 -3.69 17.54 -24.10
N GLU A 338 -3.54 18.02 -25.34
CA GLU A 338 -3.16 17.21 -26.47
C GLU A 338 -1.90 16.49 -26.04
N SER A 339 -2.02 15.18 -25.82
CA SER A 339 -0.85 14.35 -25.57
C SER A 339 0.04 14.53 -26.79
N LYS A 340 1.07 15.36 -26.69
CA LYS A 340 2.20 15.28 -27.60
C LYS A 340 2.75 13.88 -27.37
N VAL A 341 2.38 12.97 -28.27
CA VAL A 341 2.94 11.63 -28.33
C VAL A 341 4.40 11.84 -28.69
N TYR A 342 5.26 11.86 -27.68
CA TYR A 342 6.70 11.97 -27.82
C TYR A 342 7.30 10.61 -28.14
#